data_AF-W9R6Y7-F1
#
_entry.id   AF-W9R6Y7-F1
#
_cell.length_a   1.000
_cell.length_b   1.000
_cell.length_c   1.000
_cell.angle_alpha   90.00
_cell.angle_beta   90.00
_cell.angle_gamma   90.00
#
_symmetry.space_group_name_H-M   'P 1'
#
loop_
_entity.id
_entity.type
_entity.pdbx_description
1 polymer ?
#
loop_
_entity_poly.entity_id
_entity_poly.type
_entity_poly.pdbx_seq_one_letter_code
_entity_poly.pdbx_strand_id
1 'polypeptide(L)'
;MLERCLGVRRVRQIQRAVRHGTVTFLCLFLTVVVLRGTIGAGKFGTPELDFNEIRDHLSYTRRRGEPHRVLEEASAQNDAGTAAASNADPNNYATFDISKILVDEGEDEKRDPSKPYTLGPRISDWDEQRWEWLKNNPGFPNFLAPNKPRVLLVTGSSPKPCENPVGDHYLLKSIKNKIDYCRLHGIEIFYNMALLDAEMAGFWAKLPLIRKLLLSHPEIEFLWWMDSDAMFTDMAFEVPWERYKDHNFVMHGWNEMIYDERNWIGLNTGSFLLRNCQWSLDILDAWAPMGPKGKIRDEAGKILTRELKGRPVFEADDQSAMVYLLMKERDKWGEKVYLESAYYLHGYWGILVDRYEEMIDNYHPGLGDHRWPLVTHFVGCKPCGKFGDYPVERCLKQMDRAFNFGDNQILQMYGFTHKSLASRKVKRVRNDTSNPLEVKDELGLLHPAFKAVKVSSSSSSSS
;
A
#
# COMPACT_ATOMS: atom_id res chain seq x y z
N MET A 1 41.71 30.13 58.78
CA MET A 1 41.86 29.74 60.21
C MET A 1 42.49 28.35 60.41
N LEU A 2 42.34 27.37 59.50
CA LEU A 2 42.94 26.03 59.64
C LEU A 2 44.48 25.96 59.43
N GLU A 3 45.10 26.94 58.78
CA GLU A 3 46.55 26.96 58.52
C GLU A 3 47.41 27.34 59.74
N ARG A 4 46.84 28.03 60.74
CA ARG A 4 47.58 28.44 61.95
C ARG A 4 47.69 27.34 63.01
N CYS A 5 46.89 26.27 62.92
CA CYS A 5 46.89 25.20 63.95
C CYS A 5 47.51 23.87 63.50
N LEU A 6 47.63 23.58 62.19
CA LEU A 6 48.01 22.23 61.72
C LEU A 6 49.28 22.17 60.86
N GLY A 7 49.89 23.31 60.53
CA GLY A 7 51.13 23.37 59.75
C GLY A 7 50.93 23.17 58.24
N VAL A 8 51.61 23.98 57.44
CA VAL A 8 51.42 24.11 55.97
C VAL A 8 51.55 22.79 55.22
N ARG A 9 52.42 21.87 55.67
CA ARG A 9 52.58 20.54 55.04
C ARG A 9 51.36 19.63 55.23
N ARG A 10 50.76 19.60 56.42
CA ARG A 10 49.57 18.76 56.70
C ARG A 10 48.32 19.32 56.03
N VAL A 11 48.17 20.65 55.96
CA VAL A 11 47.05 21.27 55.24
C VAL A 11 47.11 20.94 53.74
N ARG A 12 48.30 20.95 53.13
CA ARG A 12 48.47 20.53 51.71
C ARG A 12 48.21 19.04 51.49
N GLN A 13 48.56 18.17 52.44
CA GLN A 13 48.22 16.74 52.37
C GLN A 13 46.72 16.49 52.53
N ILE A 14 46.06 17.19 53.46
CA ILE A 14 44.60 17.11 53.64
C ILE A 14 43.89 17.68 52.41
N GLN A 15 44.34 18.80 51.84
CA GLN A 15 43.78 19.34 50.59
C GLN A 15 43.98 18.39 49.41
N ARG A 16 45.11 17.67 49.32
CA ARG A 16 45.30 16.61 48.31
C ARG A 16 44.38 15.43 48.57
N ALA A 17 44.25 14.97 49.81
CA ALA A 17 43.36 13.86 50.17
C ALA A 17 41.88 14.20 49.91
N VAL A 18 41.46 15.43 50.24
CA VAL A 18 40.13 15.95 49.93
C VAL A 18 39.93 16.06 48.42
N ARG A 19 40.90 16.60 47.68
CA ARG A 19 40.83 16.65 46.20
C ARG A 19 40.71 15.26 45.59
N HIS A 20 41.54 14.32 46.01
CA HIS A 20 41.45 12.91 45.58
C HIS A 20 40.11 12.29 45.98
N GLY A 21 39.61 12.55 47.19
CA GLY A 21 38.29 12.09 47.64
C GLY A 21 37.14 12.68 46.79
N THR A 22 37.16 13.97 46.48
CA THR A 22 36.17 14.58 45.58
C THR A 22 36.26 14.03 44.15
N VAL A 23 37.46 13.77 43.63
CA VAL A 23 37.61 13.17 42.30
C VAL A 23 37.09 11.73 42.30
N THR A 24 37.39 10.94 43.31
CA THR A 24 36.86 9.57 43.45
C THR A 24 35.34 9.58 43.60
N PHE A 25 34.77 10.53 44.35
CA PHE A 25 33.31 10.66 44.49
C PHE A 25 32.65 11.11 43.18
N LEU A 26 33.27 12.04 42.44
CA LEU A 26 32.83 12.44 41.11
C LEU A 26 32.89 11.29 40.11
N CYS A 27 33.95 10.47 40.13
CA CYS A 27 34.06 9.29 39.27
C CYS A 27 33.02 8.22 39.63
N LEU A 28 32.75 7.99 40.92
CA LEU A 28 31.69 7.08 41.39
C LEU A 28 30.29 7.60 41.01
N PHE A 29 30.07 8.90 41.13
CA PHE A 29 28.81 9.51 40.73
C PHE A 29 28.60 9.45 39.21
N LEU A 30 29.64 9.75 38.41
CA LEU A 30 29.60 9.62 36.96
C LEU A 30 29.38 8.18 36.52
N THR A 31 29.99 7.20 37.18
CA THR A 31 29.73 5.78 36.87
C THR A 31 28.30 5.37 37.22
N VAL A 32 27.72 5.86 38.34
CA VAL A 32 26.30 5.62 38.65
C VAL A 32 25.37 6.31 37.64
N VAL A 33 25.69 7.52 37.19
CA VAL A 33 24.90 8.24 36.18
C VAL A 33 25.01 7.58 34.80
N VAL A 34 26.21 7.14 34.41
CA VAL A 34 26.41 6.38 33.17
C VAL A 34 25.70 5.03 33.26
N LEU A 35 25.82 4.29 34.36
CA LEU A 35 25.09 3.04 34.58
C LEU A 35 23.57 3.26 34.54
N ARG A 36 23.05 4.35 35.09
CA ARG A 36 21.62 4.71 34.98
C ARG A 36 21.20 5.23 33.59
N GLY A 37 22.13 5.77 32.82
CA GLY A 37 21.89 6.23 31.45
C GLY A 37 21.98 5.12 30.42
N THR A 38 22.79 4.09 30.67
CA THR A 38 22.95 2.90 29.82
C THR A 38 22.01 1.77 30.22
N ILE A 39 21.60 1.71 31.48
CA ILE A 39 20.65 0.74 32.03
C ILE A 39 19.49 1.57 32.58
N GLY A 40 18.49 1.78 31.72
CA GLY A 40 17.32 2.59 32.04
C GLY A 40 16.65 2.13 33.33
N ALA A 41 15.96 3.05 34.01
CA ALA A 41 15.14 2.76 35.19
C ALA A 41 13.87 1.97 34.78
N GLY A 42 14.06 0.74 34.33
CA GLY A 42 13.05 -0.30 34.15
C GLY A 42 13.07 -1.25 35.35
N LYS A 43 11.89 -1.70 35.76
CA LYS A 43 11.66 -2.63 36.88
C LYS A 43 12.58 -3.86 36.76
N PHE A 44 13.16 -4.30 37.88
CA PHE A 44 13.93 -5.55 38.01
C PHE A 44 13.30 -6.70 37.21
N GLY A 45 13.86 -6.98 36.04
CA GLY A 45 13.61 -8.15 35.19
C GLY A 45 14.88 -9.00 35.11
N THR A 46 14.74 -10.30 34.91
CA THR A 46 15.84 -11.26 34.85
C THR A 46 16.78 -10.99 33.65
N PRO A 47 18.07 -11.41 33.71
CA PRO A 47 19.06 -11.17 32.65
C PRO A 47 18.63 -11.62 31.24
N GLU A 48 17.70 -12.58 31.13
CA GLU A 48 17.12 -13.02 29.85
C GLU A 48 16.29 -11.94 29.14
N LEU A 49 15.60 -11.07 29.88
CA LEU A 49 14.77 -10.00 29.31
C LEU A 49 15.64 -8.87 28.76
N ASP A 50 16.71 -8.50 29.47
CA ASP A 50 17.69 -7.50 29.00
C ASP A 50 18.42 -7.96 27.72
N PHE A 51 18.72 -9.26 27.61
CA PHE A 51 19.34 -9.81 26.39
C PHE A 51 18.41 -9.77 25.16
N ASN A 52 17.11 -9.91 25.37
CA ASN A 52 16.12 -9.80 24.30
C ASN A 52 15.88 -8.34 23.90
N GLU A 53 15.80 -7.43 24.87
CA GLU A 53 15.66 -5.98 24.61
C GLU A 53 16.89 -5.39 23.90
N ILE A 54 18.10 -5.84 24.26
CA ILE A 54 19.35 -5.43 23.58
C ILE A 54 19.42 -5.99 22.15
N ARG A 55 18.91 -7.20 21.91
CA ARG A 55 18.83 -7.80 20.56
C ARG A 55 17.85 -7.03 19.67
N ASP A 56 16.71 -6.61 20.23
CA ASP A 56 15.71 -5.81 19.51
C ASP A 56 16.21 -4.39 19.21
N HIS A 57 16.97 -3.79 20.12
CA HIS A 57 17.53 -2.46 19.89
C HIS A 57 18.67 -2.48 18.84
N LEU A 58 19.55 -3.48 18.85
CA LEU A 58 20.66 -3.61 17.89
C LEU A 58 20.20 -3.99 16.47
N SER A 59 19.13 -4.77 16.35
CA SER A 59 18.52 -5.10 15.05
C SER A 59 17.77 -3.90 14.45
N TYR A 60 17.22 -3.01 15.29
CA TYR A 60 16.61 -1.75 14.84
C TYR A 60 17.64 -0.74 14.30
N THR A 61 18.82 -0.61 14.94
CA THR A 61 19.85 0.34 14.49
C THR A 61 20.55 -0.07 13.20
N ARG A 62 20.62 -1.39 12.90
CA ARG A 62 21.24 -1.90 11.66
C ARG A 62 20.41 -1.61 10.39
N ARG A 63 19.14 -1.21 10.52
CA ARG A 63 18.21 -0.90 9.41
C ARG A 63 18.25 0.54 8.91
N ARG A 64 19.03 1.45 9.52
CA ARG A 64 19.32 2.77 8.92
C ARG A 64 20.61 2.70 8.09
N GLY A 65 20.50 2.17 6.89
CA GLY A 65 21.41 2.54 5.81
C GLY A 65 20.86 3.81 5.16
N GLU A 66 21.45 4.97 5.47
CA GLU A 66 21.25 6.17 4.65
C GLU A 66 21.76 5.89 3.23
N PRO A 67 21.00 6.16 2.16
CA PRO A 67 21.45 5.89 0.81
C PRO A 67 22.33 7.03 0.31
N HIS A 68 23.66 6.89 0.43
CA HIS A 68 24.56 7.62 -0.44
C HIS A 68 24.49 7.00 -1.84
N ARG A 69 23.79 7.70 -2.73
CA ARG A 69 23.61 7.37 -4.14
C ARG A 69 24.91 7.62 -4.90
N VAL A 70 25.53 6.56 -5.43
CA VAL A 70 26.50 6.64 -6.52
C VAL A 70 26.09 5.58 -7.56
N LEU A 71 25.65 6.06 -8.73
CA LEU A 71 25.42 5.26 -9.92
C LEU A 71 26.73 5.26 -10.72
N GLU A 72 27.32 4.10 -10.93
CA GLU A 72 28.34 3.90 -11.97
C GLU A 72 27.74 2.96 -13.04
N GLU A 73 27.64 3.47 -14.26
CA GLU A 73 27.25 2.71 -15.45
C GLU A 73 28.42 1.83 -15.90
N ALA A 74 28.23 0.52 -15.97
CA ALA A 74 29.19 -0.38 -16.59
C ALA A 74 28.95 -0.44 -18.11
N SER A 75 29.91 0.07 -18.88
CA SER A 75 29.95 -0.03 -20.34
C SER A 75 30.25 -1.47 -20.79
N ALA A 76 29.44 -2.02 -21.69
CA ALA A 76 29.70 -3.29 -22.35
C ALA A 76 30.76 -3.13 -23.46
N GLN A 77 31.87 -3.85 -23.37
CA GLN A 77 32.77 -4.10 -24.50
C GLN A 77 32.66 -5.55 -24.95
N ASN A 78 32.50 -5.70 -26.27
CA ASN A 78 32.58 -6.94 -27.01
C ASN A 78 34.01 -7.49 -26.99
N ASP A 79 34.17 -8.81 -26.89
CA ASP A 79 35.22 -9.49 -27.65
C ASP A 79 34.86 -10.95 -27.94
N ALA A 80 35.19 -11.36 -29.17
CA ALA A 80 34.98 -12.68 -29.74
C ALA A 80 36.30 -13.47 -29.76
N GLY A 81 36.27 -14.78 -29.49
CA GLY A 81 37.41 -15.67 -29.82
C GLY A 81 37.53 -16.98 -29.05
N THR A 82 37.09 -18.09 -29.69
CA THR A 82 37.67 -19.45 -29.71
C THR A 82 38.01 -20.25 -28.43
N ALA A 83 37.19 -21.29 -28.21
CA ALA A 83 37.45 -22.68 -27.80
C ALA A 83 38.77 -23.09 -27.06
N ALA A 84 38.62 -23.61 -25.83
CA ALA A 84 39.03 -24.98 -25.44
C ALA A 84 38.65 -25.31 -23.97
N ALA A 85 38.21 -26.56 -23.79
CA ALA A 85 38.05 -27.41 -22.60
C ALA A 85 38.29 -26.87 -21.17
N SER A 86 37.31 -27.20 -20.32
CA SER A 86 37.40 -27.56 -18.89
C SER A 86 38.08 -26.55 -17.96
N ASN A 87 37.25 -25.68 -17.38
CA ASN A 87 37.16 -25.48 -15.92
C ASN A 87 35.83 -24.79 -15.64
N ALA A 88 35.05 -25.34 -14.70
CA ALA A 88 33.78 -24.75 -14.29
C ALA A 88 34.07 -23.47 -13.51
N ASP A 89 33.98 -22.34 -14.21
CA ASP A 89 34.06 -21.00 -13.62
C ASP A 89 32.76 -20.70 -12.86
N PRO A 90 32.79 -20.47 -11.54
CA PRO A 90 31.59 -20.19 -10.75
C PRO A 90 30.92 -18.84 -11.09
N ASN A 91 31.48 -18.04 -12.00
CA ASN A 91 30.97 -16.72 -12.38
C ASN A 91 30.17 -16.67 -13.70
N ASN A 92 29.68 -17.80 -14.21
CA ASN A 92 28.77 -17.80 -15.34
C ASN A 92 27.33 -17.47 -14.91
N TYR A 93 26.79 -16.32 -15.36
CA TYR A 93 25.42 -15.88 -15.14
C TYR A 93 24.36 -16.89 -15.64
N ALA A 94 24.71 -17.78 -16.58
CA ALA A 94 23.80 -18.83 -17.07
C ALA A 94 23.58 -19.98 -16.08
N THR A 95 24.44 -20.12 -15.07
CA THR A 95 24.37 -21.16 -14.02
C THR A 95 24.06 -20.59 -12.63
N PHE A 96 23.68 -19.32 -12.55
CA PHE A 96 23.36 -18.68 -11.29
C PHE A 96 22.03 -19.20 -10.74
N ASP A 97 22.12 -20.00 -9.69
CA ASP A 97 20.96 -20.58 -9.01
C ASP A 97 20.31 -19.52 -8.11
N ILE A 98 19.27 -18.87 -8.63
CA ILE A 98 18.44 -17.88 -7.92
C ILE A 98 17.87 -18.43 -6.61
N SER A 99 17.73 -19.76 -6.46
CA SER A 99 17.25 -20.36 -5.21
C SER A 99 18.18 -20.12 -4.02
N LYS A 100 19.48 -19.84 -4.26
CA LYS A 100 20.44 -19.48 -3.20
C LYS A 100 20.27 -18.05 -2.68
N ILE A 101 19.62 -17.16 -3.43
CA ILE A 101 19.25 -15.80 -2.96
C ILE A 101 17.88 -15.82 -2.27
N LEU A 102 16.97 -16.70 -2.69
CA LEU A 102 15.59 -16.77 -2.19
C LEU A 102 15.43 -17.55 -0.88
N VAL A 103 16.53 -17.89 -0.20
CA VAL A 103 16.46 -18.51 1.13
C VAL A 103 16.03 -17.43 2.12
N ASP A 104 14.80 -17.56 2.61
CA ASP A 104 14.25 -16.71 3.68
C ASP A 104 15.05 -17.00 4.96
N GLU A 105 16.03 -16.14 5.30
CA GLU A 105 16.92 -16.32 6.46
C GLU A 105 16.25 -15.96 7.81
N GLY A 106 14.93 -16.18 7.93
CA GLY A 106 14.17 -15.94 9.16
C GLY A 106 13.45 -17.20 9.62
N GLU A 107 13.59 -17.58 10.89
CA GLU A 107 12.61 -18.48 11.52
C GLU A 107 11.30 -17.69 11.65
N ASP A 108 10.22 -18.17 11.03
CA ASP A 108 8.87 -17.68 11.31
C ASP A 108 8.60 -17.82 12.81
N GLU A 109 8.59 -16.71 13.56
CA GLU A 109 8.19 -16.72 14.96
C GLU A 109 6.77 -17.28 15.07
N LYS A 110 6.65 -18.54 15.49
CA LYS A 110 5.37 -19.20 15.67
C LYS A 110 4.66 -18.58 16.86
N ARG A 111 3.62 -17.80 16.59
CA ARG A 111 2.75 -17.21 17.61
C ARG A 111 2.12 -18.29 18.51
N ASP A 112 1.99 -17.94 19.79
CA ASP A 112 1.18 -18.67 20.74
C ASP A 112 -0.31 -18.66 20.34
N PRO A 113 -0.90 -19.83 19.99
CA PRO A 113 -2.30 -19.94 19.57
C PRO A 113 -3.31 -19.50 20.62
N SER A 114 -2.89 -19.33 21.88
CA SER A 114 -3.76 -18.91 22.98
C SER A 114 -4.06 -17.40 22.99
N LYS A 115 -3.29 -16.58 22.26
CA LYS A 115 -3.47 -15.11 22.23
C LYS A 115 -4.28 -14.66 21.00
N PRO A 116 -5.36 -13.88 21.16
CA PRO A 116 -6.11 -13.31 20.04
C PRO A 116 -5.23 -12.49 19.11
N TYR A 117 -5.47 -12.56 17.80
CA TYR A 117 -4.76 -11.77 16.78
C TYR A 117 -4.95 -10.26 16.98
N THR A 118 -3.90 -9.48 16.69
CA THR A 118 -3.91 -8.01 16.75
C THR A 118 -3.06 -7.45 15.62
N LEU A 119 -3.53 -6.41 14.91
CA LEU A 119 -2.75 -5.74 13.86
C LEU A 119 -1.58 -4.88 14.38
N GLY A 120 -1.51 -4.70 15.70
CA GLY A 120 -0.45 -4.02 16.43
C GLY A 120 -0.95 -3.42 17.73
N PRO A 121 -0.11 -2.65 18.45
CA PRO A 121 -0.52 -1.96 19.67
C PRO A 121 -1.73 -1.03 19.43
N ARG A 122 -2.66 -1.00 20.38
CA ARG A 122 -3.85 -0.15 20.33
C ARG A 122 -3.44 1.33 20.34
N ILE A 123 -3.97 2.11 19.41
CA ILE A 123 -3.83 3.57 19.33
C ILE A 123 -5.23 4.14 19.52
N SER A 124 -5.39 5.20 20.35
CA SER A 124 -6.71 5.77 20.68
C SER A 124 -6.81 7.28 20.43
N ASP A 125 -5.71 7.90 20.02
CA ASP A 125 -5.49 9.33 19.86
C ASP A 125 -4.90 9.67 18.47
N TRP A 126 -5.13 8.82 17.46
CA TRP A 126 -4.52 8.99 16.14
C TRP A 126 -4.92 10.28 15.44
N ASP A 127 -6.17 10.73 15.59
CA ASP A 127 -6.63 11.99 15.01
C ASP A 127 -5.88 13.20 15.60
N GLU A 128 -5.57 13.17 16.89
CA GLU A 128 -4.79 14.21 17.58
C GLU A 128 -3.33 14.20 17.12
N GLN A 129 -2.70 13.02 17.09
CA GLN A 129 -1.32 12.85 16.60
C GLN A 129 -1.19 13.32 15.15
N ARG A 130 -2.14 12.94 14.29
CA ARG A 130 -2.15 13.31 12.87
C ARG A 130 -2.38 14.81 12.70
N TRP A 131 -3.27 15.41 13.46
CA TRP A 131 -3.49 16.86 13.45
C TRP A 131 -2.24 17.64 13.86
N GLU A 132 -1.57 17.22 14.93
CA GLU A 132 -0.33 17.84 15.39
C GLU A 132 0.79 17.70 14.35
N TRP A 133 0.92 16.52 13.73
CA TRP A 133 1.88 16.30 12.66
C TRP A 133 1.61 17.21 11.46
N LEU A 134 0.37 17.33 10.98
CA LEU A 134 0.01 18.17 9.84
C LEU A 134 0.29 19.65 10.12
N LYS A 135 0.02 20.11 11.35
CA LYS A 135 0.33 21.47 11.80
C LYS A 135 1.83 21.75 11.77
N ASN A 136 2.65 20.78 12.18
CA ASN A 136 4.10 20.90 12.21
C ASN A 136 4.79 20.66 10.86
N ASN A 137 4.07 20.12 9.86
CA ASN A 137 4.61 19.76 8.55
C ASN A 137 3.78 20.38 7.39
N PRO A 138 3.70 21.73 7.28
CA PRO A 138 2.87 22.39 6.28
C PRO A 138 3.30 22.12 4.82
N GLY A 139 4.51 21.62 4.59
CA GLY A 139 4.97 21.18 3.26
C GLY A 139 4.32 19.88 2.76
N PHE A 140 3.60 19.17 3.62
CA PHE A 140 2.91 17.92 3.30
C PHE A 140 1.41 18.03 3.68
N PRO A 141 0.63 18.87 2.97
CA PRO A 141 -0.78 19.01 3.26
C PRO A 141 -1.54 17.73 2.89
N ASN A 142 -2.59 17.44 3.65
CA ASN A 142 -3.52 16.35 3.38
C ASN A 142 -4.54 16.66 2.27
N PHE A 143 -4.64 17.92 1.84
CA PHE A 143 -5.38 18.35 0.66
C PHE A 143 -4.44 19.08 -0.30
N LEU A 144 -4.40 18.64 -1.56
CA LEU A 144 -3.55 19.21 -2.60
C LEU A 144 -4.17 20.47 -3.23
N ALA A 145 -5.50 20.55 -3.24
CA ALA A 145 -6.29 21.68 -3.71
C ALA A 145 -7.63 21.71 -2.96
N PRO A 146 -8.44 22.78 -3.09
CA PRO A 146 -9.80 22.79 -2.54
C PRO A 146 -10.57 21.55 -3.00
N ASN A 147 -11.13 20.81 -2.04
CA ASN A 147 -11.87 19.56 -2.25
C ASN A 147 -11.07 18.43 -2.92
N LYS A 148 -9.74 18.52 -3.03
CA LYS A 148 -8.87 17.47 -3.57
C LYS A 148 -7.99 16.86 -2.47
N PRO A 149 -8.39 15.72 -1.87
CA PRO A 149 -7.58 15.04 -0.87
C PRO A 149 -6.28 14.50 -1.49
N ARG A 150 -5.25 14.34 -0.67
CA ARG A 150 -4.06 13.58 -1.04
C ARG A 150 -4.37 12.10 -0.94
N VAL A 151 -4.15 11.38 -2.04
CA VAL A 151 -4.52 9.96 -2.18
C VAL A 151 -3.29 9.12 -2.44
N LEU A 152 -3.18 8.00 -1.70
CA LEU A 152 -2.23 6.93 -1.97
C LEU A 152 -2.98 5.71 -2.50
N LEU A 153 -2.79 5.38 -3.77
CA LEU A 153 -3.29 4.13 -4.34
C LEU A 153 -2.36 2.98 -3.94
N VAL A 154 -2.92 1.95 -3.33
CA VAL A 154 -2.19 0.79 -2.83
C VAL A 154 -2.68 -0.44 -3.56
N THR A 155 -1.74 -1.17 -4.16
CA THR A 155 -1.96 -2.46 -4.81
C THR A 155 -0.84 -3.41 -4.41
N GLY A 156 -0.97 -4.69 -4.71
CA GLY A 156 0.12 -5.62 -4.50
C GLY A 156 -0.11 -6.99 -5.14
N SER A 157 0.94 -7.78 -5.14
CA SER A 157 0.93 -9.18 -5.56
C SER A 157 1.87 -10.00 -4.69
N SER A 158 1.79 -11.32 -4.79
CA SER A 158 2.75 -12.23 -4.16
C SER A 158 4.21 -11.84 -4.53
N PRO A 159 5.18 -11.99 -3.62
CA PRO A 159 6.61 -11.85 -3.94
C PRO A 159 7.12 -12.95 -4.88
N LYS A 160 6.47 -14.12 -4.86
CA LYS A 160 6.88 -15.26 -5.68
C LYS A 160 6.31 -15.10 -7.09
N PRO A 161 7.03 -15.59 -8.12
CA PRO A 161 6.48 -15.69 -9.47
C PRO A 161 5.12 -16.39 -9.48
N CYS A 162 4.26 -16.00 -10.42
CA CYS A 162 2.96 -16.62 -10.56
C CYS A 162 3.09 -18.11 -10.88
N GLU A 163 2.19 -18.92 -10.30
CA GLU A 163 2.13 -20.35 -10.62
C GLU A 163 1.80 -20.59 -12.10
N ASN A 164 0.97 -19.70 -12.66
CA ASN A 164 0.79 -19.57 -14.10
C ASN A 164 1.74 -18.47 -14.61
N PRO A 165 2.79 -18.80 -15.39
CA PRO A 165 3.81 -17.82 -15.78
C PRO A 165 3.28 -16.62 -16.56
N VAL A 166 2.17 -16.78 -17.30
CA VAL A 166 1.56 -15.65 -18.01
C VAL A 166 0.92 -14.65 -17.04
N GLY A 167 0.60 -15.07 -15.82
CA GLY A 167 0.02 -14.23 -14.78
C GLY A 167 0.86 -12.99 -14.46
N ASP A 168 2.19 -13.14 -14.41
CA ASP A 168 3.11 -12.02 -14.20
C ASP A 168 3.01 -10.95 -15.30
N HIS A 169 2.74 -11.37 -16.55
CA HIS A 169 2.49 -10.43 -17.64
C HIS A 169 1.20 -9.61 -17.42
N TYR A 170 0.15 -10.21 -16.88
CA TYR A 170 -1.09 -9.50 -16.57
C TYR A 170 -0.97 -8.61 -15.33
N LEU A 171 -0.16 -9.00 -14.34
CA LEU A 171 0.22 -8.12 -13.23
C LEU A 171 0.96 -6.87 -13.76
N LEU A 172 1.91 -7.07 -14.68
CA LEU A 172 2.64 -5.97 -15.33
C LEU A 172 1.72 -5.02 -16.11
N LYS A 173 0.77 -5.57 -16.89
CA LYS A 173 -0.22 -4.77 -17.61
C LYS A 173 -1.14 -4.00 -16.67
N SER A 174 -1.57 -4.63 -15.59
CA SER A 174 -2.40 -4.02 -14.55
C SER A 174 -1.69 -2.85 -13.86
N ILE A 175 -0.42 -3.01 -13.48
CA ILE A 175 0.32 -1.90 -12.86
C ILE A 175 0.62 -0.78 -13.86
N LYS A 176 0.92 -1.05 -15.13
CA LYS A 176 1.01 0.01 -16.15
C LYS A 176 -0.29 0.82 -16.22
N ASN A 177 -1.43 0.14 -16.28
CA ASN A 177 -2.75 0.78 -16.31
C ASN A 177 -2.98 1.70 -15.09
N LYS A 178 -2.65 1.23 -13.88
CA LYS A 178 -2.73 2.04 -12.66
C LYS A 178 -1.76 3.22 -12.67
N ILE A 179 -0.53 3.03 -13.17
CA ILE A 179 0.48 4.09 -13.34
C ILE A 179 -0.07 5.19 -14.25
N ASP A 180 -0.70 4.82 -15.36
CA ASP A 180 -1.25 5.77 -16.32
C ASP A 180 -2.37 6.61 -15.69
N TYR A 181 -3.36 5.97 -15.07
CA TYR A 181 -4.44 6.68 -14.37
C TYR A 181 -3.89 7.60 -13.25
N CYS A 182 -3.07 7.06 -12.34
CA CYS A 182 -2.56 7.85 -11.22
C CYS A 182 -1.69 9.03 -11.68
N ARG A 183 -0.93 8.87 -12.77
CA ARG A 183 -0.15 9.96 -13.38
C ARG A 183 -1.05 11.07 -13.92
N LEU A 184 -2.22 10.75 -14.48
CA LEU A 184 -3.19 11.74 -14.96
C LEU A 184 -3.89 12.46 -13.81
N HIS A 185 -4.24 11.73 -12.76
CA HIS A 185 -5.06 12.22 -11.66
C HIS A 185 -4.25 12.80 -10.48
N GLY A 186 -2.91 12.71 -10.51
CA GLY A 186 -2.06 13.23 -9.44
C GLY A 186 -2.17 12.40 -8.16
N ILE A 187 -2.19 11.08 -8.30
CA ILE A 187 -2.30 10.10 -7.21
C ILE A 187 -0.96 9.38 -7.07
N GLU A 188 -0.51 9.17 -5.84
CA GLU A 188 0.72 8.40 -5.56
C GLU A 188 0.41 6.89 -5.57
N ILE A 189 1.40 6.05 -5.90
CA ILE A 189 1.21 4.58 -5.91
C ILE A 189 2.20 3.93 -4.94
N PHE A 190 1.69 2.99 -4.13
CA PHE A 190 2.49 2.00 -3.42
C PHE A 190 2.17 0.60 -3.94
N TYR A 191 3.19 -0.12 -4.42
CA TYR A 191 3.06 -1.52 -4.86
C TYR A 191 3.73 -2.45 -3.84
N ASN A 192 2.95 -3.21 -3.10
CA ASN A 192 3.47 -4.16 -2.13
C ASN A 192 3.79 -5.53 -2.76
N MET A 193 4.95 -6.07 -2.40
CA MET A 193 5.34 -7.46 -2.67
C MET A 193 5.75 -8.20 -1.40
N ALA A 194 5.69 -7.57 -0.22
CA ALA A 194 6.09 -8.20 1.04
C ALA A 194 4.89 -8.80 1.78
N LEU A 195 5.07 -9.99 2.37
CA LEU A 195 4.15 -10.53 3.36
C LEU A 195 4.55 -9.99 4.73
N LEU A 196 3.87 -8.94 5.21
CA LEU A 196 4.22 -8.27 6.46
C LEU A 196 3.86 -9.09 7.71
N ASP A 197 2.90 -10.00 7.57
CA ASP A 197 2.37 -10.82 8.64
C ASP A 197 1.98 -12.20 8.09
N ALA A 198 2.64 -13.24 8.62
CA ALA A 198 2.46 -14.61 8.15
C ALA A 198 1.06 -15.18 8.43
N GLU A 199 0.33 -14.66 9.42
CA GLU A 199 -1.05 -15.08 9.74
C GLU A 199 -2.06 -14.52 8.74
N MET A 200 -1.80 -13.32 8.22
CA MET A 200 -2.66 -12.58 7.30
C MET A 200 -2.27 -12.82 5.84
N ALA A 201 -2.10 -14.08 5.44
CA ALA A 201 -1.77 -14.44 4.07
C ALA A 201 -2.96 -14.32 3.10
N GLY A 202 -2.65 -14.19 1.80
CA GLY A 202 -3.66 -14.10 0.73
C GLY A 202 -4.34 -12.74 0.69
N PHE A 203 -5.64 -12.71 0.46
CA PHE A 203 -6.41 -11.46 0.36
C PHE A 203 -6.45 -10.66 1.67
N TRP A 204 -6.20 -11.32 2.81
CA TRP A 204 -6.08 -10.69 4.13
C TRP A 204 -4.81 -9.84 4.33
N ALA A 205 -3.79 -10.00 3.46
CA ALA A 205 -2.51 -9.30 3.58
C ALA A 205 -2.63 -7.78 3.45
N LYS A 206 -3.74 -7.30 2.87
CA LYS A 206 -4.04 -5.88 2.74
C LYS A 206 -4.25 -5.20 4.10
N LEU A 207 -4.79 -5.88 5.12
CA LEU A 207 -5.11 -5.24 6.41
C LEU A 207 -3.84 -4.74 7.16
N PRO A 208 -2.81 -5.58 7.42
CA PRO A 208 -1.58 -5.11 8.06
C PRO A 208 -0.87 -4.01 7.24
N LEU A 209 -0.87 -4.15 5.91
CA LEU A 209 -0.27 -3.18 5.00
C LEU A 209 -0.98 -1.82 5.07
N ILE A 210 -2.31 -1.81 5.00
CA ILE A 210 -3.12 -0.59 5.07
C ILE A 210 -2.86 0.11 6.41
N ARG A 211 -2.94 -0.62 7.54
CA ARG A 211 -2.65 -0.04 8.86
C ARG A 211 -1.25 0.58 8.89
N LYS A 212 -0.24 -0.13 8.37
CA LYS A 212 1.14 0.36 8.35
C LYS A 212 1.29 1.63 7.51
N LEU A 213 0.68 1.69 6.34
CA LEU A 213 0.73 2.86 5.45
C LEU A 213 -0.01 4.05 6.04
N LEU A 214 -1.21 3.87 6.62
CA LEU A 214 -1.94 4.96 7.29
C LEU A 214 -1.10 5.62 8.40
N LEU A 215 -0.44 4.80 9.23
CA LEU A 215 0.40 5.28 10.32
C LEU A 215 1.74 5.88 9.85
N SER A 216 2.24 5.46 8.70
CA SER A 216 3.53 5.92 8.16
C SER A 216 3.39 7.18 7.30
N HIS A 217 2.18 7.45 6.81
CA HIS A 217 1.86 8.57 5.92
C HIS A 217 0.70 9.43 6.48
N PRO A 218 0.93 10.17 7.59
CA PRO A 218 -0.09 11.06 8.17
C PRO A 218 -0.59 12.15 7.19
N GLU A 219 0.19 12.51 6.18
CA GLU A 219 -0.18 13.43 5.10
C GLU A 219 -1.23 12.87 4.14
N ILE A 220 -1.44 11.55 4.09
CA ILE A 220 -2.44 10.95 3.22
C ILE A 220 -3.81 11.12 3.85
N GLU A 221 -4.79 11.62 3.09
CA GLU A 221 -6.18 11.76 3.54
C GLU A 221 -6.99 10.51 3.22
N PHE A 222 -6.81 9.95 2.02
CA PHE A 222 -7.43 8.69 1.62
C PHE A 222 -6.40 7.70 1.11
N LEU A 223 -6.46 6.48 1.64
CA LEU A 223 -5.81 5.32 1.04
C LEU A 223 -6.82 4.65 0.10
N TRP A 224 -6.45 4.49 -1.17
CA TRP A 224 -7.26 3.77 -2.15
C TRP A 224 -6.67 2.39 -2.37
N TRP A 225 -7.25 1.36 -1.74
CA TRP A 225 -6.87 -0.02 -2.05
C TRP A 225 -7.47 -0.43 -3.40
N MET A 226 -6.66 -1.01 -4.28
CA MET A 226 -7.12 -1.56 -5.56
C MET A 226 -6.41 -2.88 -5.86
N ASP A 227 -7.19 -3.95 -6.06
CA ASP A 227 -6.68 -5.29 -6.35
C ASP A 227 -5.88 -5.32 -7.67
N SER A 228 -4.96 -6.28 -7.77
CA SER A 228 -4.10 -6.42 -8.95
C SER A 228 -4.84 -6.88 -10.21
N ASP A 229 -6.02 -7.49 -10.08
CA ASP A 229 -6.92 -7.87 -11.16
C ASP A 229 -8.07 -6.86 -11.40
N ALA A 230 -8.04 -5.71 -10.70
CA ALA A 230 -8.87 -4.54 -11.03
C ALA A 230 -8.12 -3.59 -11.95
N MET A 231 -8.78 -3.09 -13.00
CA MET A 231 -8.18 -2.19 -13.99
C MET A 231 -9.04 -0.96 -14.22
N PHE A 232 -8.39 0.19 -14.37
CA PHE A 232 -9.04 1.42 -14.80
C PHE A 232 -9.44 1.32 -16.27
N THR A 233 -10.70 1.59 -16.55
CA THR A 233 -11.27 1.58 -17.90
C THR A 233 -11.88 2.92 -18.29
N ASP A 234 -12.00 3.86 -17.34
CA ASP A 234 -12.23 5.29 -17.58
C ASP A 234 -11.01 6.09 -17.10
N MET A 235 -10.22 6.64 -18.03
CA MET A 235 -9.03 7.45 -17.73
C MET A 235 -9.33 8.94 -17.57
N ALA A 236 -10.59 9.36 -17.75
CA ALA A 236 -11.01 10.76 -17.65
C ALA A 236 -11.88 11.03 -16.42
N PHE A 237 -12.53 10.00 -15.87
CA PHE A 237 -13.36 10.13 -14.69
C PHE A 237 -12.52 10.45 -13.44
N GLU A 238 -12.86 11.53 -12.74
CA GLU A 238 -12.30 11.86 -11.42
C GLU A 238 -13.31 11.48 -10.34
N VAL A 239 -12.81 10.85 -9.26
CA VAL A 239 -13.64 10.47 -8.11
C VAL A 239 -14.28 11.72 -7.49
N PRO A 240 -15.60 11.71 -7.17
CA PRO A 240 -16.30 12.88 -6.65
C PRO A 240 -15.98 13.10 -5.15
N TRP A 241 -14.77 13.52 -4.82
CA TRP A 241 -14.25 13.61 -3.45
C TRP A 241 -15.15 14.36 -2.45
N GLU A 242 -15.81 15.43 -2.90
CA GLU A 242 -16.72 16.22 -2.06
C GLU A 242 -17.93 15.41 -1.56
N ARG A 243 -18.39 14.42 -2.34
CA ARG A 243 -19.45 13.48 -1.95
C ARG A 243 -19.09 12.70 -0.68
N TYR A 244 -17.80 12.44 -0.46
CA TYR A 244 -17.30 11.59 0.61
C TYR A 244 -16.76 12.36 1.81
N LYS A 245 -16.91 13.69 1.84
CA LYS A 245 -16.35 14.54 2.89
C LYS A 245 -16.69 14.10 4.31
N ASP A 246 -17.90 13.56 4.53
CA ASP A 246 -18.42 13.15 5.85
C ASP A 246 -18.26 11.64 6.14
N HIS A 247 -17.69 10.89 5.19
CA HIS A 247 -17.53 9.43 5.24
C HIS A 247 -16.05 9.04 5.37
N ASN A 248 -15.79 7.88 5.96
CA ASN A 248 -14.44 7.37 6.20
C ASN A 248 -14.13 6.14 5.34
N PHE A 249 -15.15 5.41 4.90
CA PHE A 249 -14.97 4.19 4.11
C PHE A 249 -15.93 4.17 2.94
N VAL A 250 -15.41 4.17 1.72
CA VAL A 250 -16.20 4.14 0.49
C VAL A 250 -15.93 2.85 -0.26
N MET A 251 -16.98 2.06 -0.49
CA MET A 251 -16.92 0.79 -1.22
C MET A 251 -18.02 0.77 -2.26
N HIS A 252 -17.81 0.09 -3.38
CA HIS A 252 -18.92 -0.17 -4.29
C HIS A 252 -19.89 -1.17 -3.65
N GLY A 253 -21.18 -0.88 -3.65
CA GLY A 253 -22.20 -1.77 -3.10
C GLY A 253 -23.59 -1.12 -2.97
N TRP A 254 -24.53 -1.87 -2.40
CA TRP A 254 -25.91 -1.43 -2.19
C TRP A 254 -26.35 -1.71 -0.75
N ASN A 255 -27.00 -0.72 -0.12
CA ASN A 255 -27.49 -0.84 1.26
C ASN A 255 -28.40 -2.07 1.45
N GLU A 256 -29.38 -2.22 0.56
CA GLU A 256 -30.36 -3.31 0.61
C GLU A 256 -29.69 -4.68 0.54
N MET A 257 -28.68 -4.83 -0.32
CA MET A 257 -27.95 -6.07 -0.50
C MET A 257 -27.17 -6.50 0.75
N ILE A 258 -26.76 -5.55 1.60
CA ILE A 258 -25.99 -5.84 2.82
C ILE A 258 -26.92 -5.96 4.02
N TYR A 259 -27.72 -4.93 4.29
CA TYR A 259 -28.46 -4.81 5.54
C TYR A 259 -29.77 -5.61 5.53
N ASP A 260 -30.38 -5.80 4.35
CA ASP A 260 -31.65 -6.50 4.22
C ASP A 260 -31.43 -7.93 3.71
N GLU A 261 -30.71 -8.07 2.59
CA GLU A 261 -30.50 -9.37 1.95
C GLU A 261 -29.34 -10.19 2.53
N ARG A 262 -28.39 -9.54 3.22
CA ARG A 262 -27.19 -10.18 3.78
C ARG A 262 -26.36 -10.91 2.73
N ASN A 263 -26.28 -10.35 1.53
CA ASN A 263 -25.64 -10.95 0.38
C ASN A 263 -24.12 -10.72 0.43
N TRP A 264 -23.33 -11.78 0.29
CA TRP A 264 -21.87 -11.72 0.38
C TRP A 264 -21.19 -10.88 -0.72
N ILE A 265 -21.90 -10.62 -1.82
CA ILE A 265 -21.49 -9.72 -2.90
C ILE A 265 -22.23 -8.38 -2.87
N GLY A 266 -22.85 -8.02 -1.73
CA GLY A 266 -23.53 -6.73 -1.56
C GLY A 266 -22.59 -5.52 -1.54
N LEU A 267 -21.29 -5.75 -1.30
CA LEU A 267 -20.20 -4.81 -1.54
C LEU A 267 -18.98 -5.52 -2.14
N ASN A 268 -17.98 -4.74 -2.57
CA ASN A 268 -16.68 -5.25 -2.98
C ASN A 268 -15.52 -4.59 -2.21
N THR A 269 -14.56 -5.39 -1.77
CA THR A 269 -13.35 -4.93 -1.04
C THR A 269 -12.08 -4.98 -1.91
N GLY A 270 -12.25 -5.06 -3.23
CA GLY A 270 -11.15 -5.02 -4.19
C GLY A 270 -10.88 -3.65 -4.81
N SER A 271 -11.75 -2.67 -4.55
CA SER A 271 -11.50 -1.26 -4.85
C SER A 271 -12.28 -0.39 -3.87
N PHE A 272 -11.57 0.28 -2.96
CA PHE A 272 -12.20 1.09 -1.92
C PHE A 272 -11.33 2.24 -1.44
N LEU A 273 -11.97 3.26 -0.86
CA LEU A 273 -11.31 4.40 -0.22
C LEU A 273 -11.44 4.28 1.30
N LEU A 274 -10.33 4.44 2.02
CA LEU A 274 -10.30 4.46 3.48
C LEU A 274 -9.59 5.71 3.98
N ARG A 275 -10.28 6.52 4.77
CA ARG A 275 -9.75 7.78 5.31
C ARG A 275 -8.69 7.52 6.36
N ASN A 276 -7.64 8.34 6.43
CA ASN A 276 -6.65 8.28 7.49
C ASN A 276 -7.15 8.96 8.77
N CYS A 277 -7.81 8.18 9.64
CA CYS A 277 -8.37 8.65 10.91
C CYS A 277 -8.46 7.52 11.94
N GLN A 278 -8.70 7.87 13.20
CA GLN A 278 -8.83 6.91 14.31
C GLN A 278 -9.92 5.86 14.02
N TRP A 279 -11.05 6.29 13.47
CA TRP A 279 -12.16 5.39 13.09
C TRP A 279 -11.70 4.27 12.15
N SER A 280 -10.78 4.57 11.22
CA SER A 280 -10.26 3.58 10.27
C SER A 280 -9.31 2.58 10.93
N LEU A 281 -8.55 3.00 11.94
CA LEU A 281 -7.75 2.06 12.74
C LEU A 281 -8.67 1.10 13.51
N ASP A 282 -9.76 1.64 14.06
CA ASP A 282 -10.73 0.85 14.83
C ASP A 282 -11.47 -0.17 13.97
N ILE A 283 -11.87 0.19 12.75
CA ILE A 283 -12.56 -0.76 11.87
C ILE A 283 -11.60 -1.83 11.34
N LEU A 284 -10.31 -1.52 11.13
CA LEU A 284 -9.30 -2.52 10.78
C LEU A 284 -9.14 -3.55 11.89
N ASP A 285 -9.10 -3.12 13.15
CA ASP A 285 -9.07 -4.02 14.31
C ASP A 285 -10.33 -4.90 14.39
N ALA A 286 -11.50 -4.36 14.04
CA ALA A 286 -12.77 -5.10 14.02
C ALA A 286 -12.91 -6.06 12.81
N TRP A 287 -12.20 -5.78 11.72
CA TRP A 287 -12.25 -6.56 10.48
C TRP A 287 -11.27 -7.75 10.50
N ALA A 288 -10.10 -7.58 11.11
CA ALA A 288 -9.04 -8.58 11.21
C ALA A 288 -9.37 -9.94 11.88
N PRO A 289 -10.32 -10.09 12.83
CA PRO A 289 -10.44 -11.31 13.63
C PRO A 289 -10.73 -12.60 12.85
N MET A 290 -11.31 -12.51 11.67
CA MET A 290 -11.59 -13.66 10.79
C MET A 290 -10.44 -14.00 9.83
N GLY A 291 -9.36 -13.21 9.84
CA GLY A 291 -8.24 -13.31 8.91
C GLY A 291 -7.14 -14.32 9.23
N PRO A 292 -6.77 -14.62 10.49
CA PRO A 292 -5.65 -15.52 10.79
C PRO A 292 -5.81 -16.92 10.16
N LYS A 293 -4.86 -17.31 9.31
CA LYS A 293 -4.90 -18.56 8.54
C LYS A 293 -5.01 -19.81 9.42
N GLY A 294 -5.56 -20.89 8.86
CA GLY A 294 -5.80 -22.15 9.56
C GLY A 294 -7.15 -22.15 10.27
N LYS A 295 -7.22 -22.76 11.47
CA LYS A 295 -8.48 -23.06 12.15
C LYS A 295 -9.39 -21.83 12.33
N ILE A 296 -8.84 -20.65 12.63
CA ILE A 296 -9.63 -19.43 12.82
C ILE A 296 -10.36 -19.06 11.54
N ARG A 297 -9.63 -18.91 10.43
CA ARG A 297 -10.19 -18.58 9.11
C ARG A 297 -11.15 -19.65 8.59
N ASP A 298 -10.86 -20.93 8.82
CA ASP A 298 -11.72 -22.04 8.41
C ASP A 298 -13.06 -22.05 9.15
N GLU A 299 -13.04 -21.90 10.48
CA GLU A 299 -14.26 -21.84 11.30
C GLU A 299 -15.05 -20.55 11.02
N ALA A 300 -14.37 -19.41 10.83
CA ALA A 300 -15.01 -18.17 10.42
C ALA A 300 -15.68 -18.33 9.04
N GLY A 301 -15.07 -19.05 8.09
CA GLY A 301 -15.65 -19.34 6.79
C GLY A 301 -16.98 -20.10 6.88
N LYS A 302 -17.09 -21.05 7.82
CA LYS A 302 -18.35 -21.77 8.09
C LYS A 302 -19.42 -20.82 8.64
N ILE A 303 -19.05 -19.92 9.54
CA ILE A 303 -19.96 -18.89 10.09
C ILE A 303 -20.45 -17.99 8.95
N LEU A 304 -19.55 -17.44 8.14
CA LEU A 304 -19.89 -16.56 7.03
C LEU A 304 -20.80 -17.25 6.01
N THR A 305 -20.53 -18.51 5.68
CA THR A 305 -21.37 -19.30 4.75
C THR A 305 -22.78 -19.53 5.30
N ARG A 306 -22.91 -19.70 6.62
CA ARG A 306 -24.23 -19.87 7.26
C ARG A 306 -25.02 -18.57 7.32
N GLU A 307 -24.34 -17.45 7.54
CA GLU A 307 -25.00 -16.17 7.85
C GLU A 307 -25.23 -15.30 6.60
N LEU A 308 -24.42 -15.49 5.54
CA LEU A 308 -24.47 -14.68 4.33
C LEU A 308 -25.13 -15.43 3.16
N LYS A 309 -26.11 -14.77 2.54
CA LYS A 309 -26.83 -15.27 1.38
C LYS A 309 -25.90 -15.38 0.18
N GLY A 310 -25.98 -16.52 -0.51
CA GLY A 310 -25.29 -16.77 -1.78
C GLY A 310 -23.79 -17.07 -1.67
N ARG A 311 -23.21 -17.10 -0.46
CA ARG A 311 -21.79 -17.39 -0.26
C ARG A 311 -21.51 -18.90 -0.45
N PRO A 312 -20.54 -19.29 -1.29
CA PRO A 312 -20.12 -20.69 -1.38
C PRO A 312 -19.30 -21.13 -0.15
N VAL A 313 -19.06 -22.44 -0.03
CA VAL A 313 -18.29 -23.03 1.07
C VAL A 313 -16.78 -22.91 0.80
N PHE A 314 -16.11 -22.02 1.52
CA PHE A 314 -14.65 -21.87 1.53
C PHE A 314 -14.21 -21.07 2.78
N GLU A 315 -12.89 -20.96 3.00
CA GLU A 315 -12.29 -20.19 4.11
C GLU A 315 -12.81 -18.74 4.17
N ALA A 316 -12.75 -18.09 5.33
CA ALA A 316 -13.16 -16.69 5.45
C ALA A 316 -12.33 -15.77 4.53
N ASP A 317 -13.01 -14.87 3.83
CA ASP A 317 -12.44 -13.81 3.00
C ASP A 317 -12.77 -12.43 3.58
N ASP A 318 -11.94 -11.45 3.24
CA ASP A 318 -12.05 -10.09 3.73
C ASP A 318 -13.38 -9.43 3.31
N GLN A 319 -13.88 -9.70 2.10
CA GLN A 319 -15.16 -9.14 1.62
C GLN A 319 -16.34 -9.62 2.46
N SER A 320 -16.47 -10.93 2.63
CA SER A 320 -17.54 -11.55 3.43
C SER A 320 -17.46 -11.11 4.89
N ALA A 321 -16.26 -11.02 5.46
CA ALA A 321 -16.07 -10.51 6.82
C ALA A 321 -16.53 -9.05 6.97
N MET A 322 -16.30 -8.21 5.96
CA MET A 322 -16.79 -6.83 5.94
C MET A 322 -18.32 -6.76 5.87
N VAL A 323 -18.95 -7.54 4.98
CA VAL A 323 -20.42 -7.66 4.91
C VAL A 323 -20.98 -8.08 6.26
N TYR A 324 -20.40 -9.10 6.87
CA TYR A 324 -20.83 -9.61 8.17
C TYR A 324 -20.68 -8.57 9.29
N LEU A 325 -19.56 -7.85 9.33
CA LEU A 325 -19.30 -6.77 10.30
C LEU A 325 -20.34 -5.66 10.18
N LEU A 326 -20.56 -5.14 8.96
CA LEU A 326 -21.52 -4.05 8.74
C LEU A 326 -22.96 -4.49 9.05
N MET A 327 -23.31 -5.73 8.69
CA MET A 327 -24.63 -6.31 9.00
C MET A 327 -24.87 -6.41 10.52
N LYS A 328 -23.86 -6.85 11.30
CA LYS A 328 -24.00 -7.05 12.75
C LYS A 328 -23.85 -5.77 13.57
N GLU A 329 -23.01 -4.84 13.11
CA GLU A 329 -22.62 -3.64 13.85
C GLU A 329 -22.96 -2.35 13.07
N ARG A 330 -24.11 -2.33 12.37
CA ARG A 330 -24.56 -1.18 11.55
C ARG A 330 -24.58 0.13 12.33
N ASP A 331 -25.11 0.11 13.55
CA ASP A 331 -25.24 1.31 14.39
C ASP A 331 -23.87 1.92 14.75
N LYS A 332 -22.81 1.11 14.75
CA LYS A 332 -21.45 1.53 15.10
C LYS A 332 -20.66 2.01 13.88
N TRP A 333 -20.79 1.34 12.73
CA TRP A 333 -19.96 1.60 11.55
C TRP A 333 -20.70 2.29 10.41
N GLY A 334 -21.99 1.99 10.24
CA GLY A 334 -22.76 2.28 9.04
C GLY A 334 -22.83 3.78 8.68
N GLU A 335 -22.85 4.67 9.66
CA GLU A 335 -22.90 6.13 9.43
C GLU A 335 -21.68 6.65 8.66
N LYS A 336 -20.51 6.04 8.86
CA LYS A 336 -19.25 6.46 8.22
C LYS A 336 -18.89 5.65 6.97
N VAL A 337 -19.73 4.68 6.60
CA VAL A 337 -19.57 3.87 5.39
C VAL A 337 -20.48 4.40 4.29
N TYR A 338 -19.90 4.69 3.13
CA TYR A 338 -20.63 5.03 1.92
C TYR A 338 -20.60 3.86 0.94
N LEU A 339 -21.78 3.32 0.61
CA LEU A 339 -21.93 2.28 -0.41
C LEU A 339 -22.25 2.94 -1.76
N GLU A 340 -21.24 3.02 -2.62
CA GLU A 340 -21.30 3.67 -3.92
C GLU A 340 -21.88 2.74 -5.00
N SER A 341 -22.79 3.28 -5.80
CA SER A 341 -23.43 2.56 -6.91
C SER A 341 -23.77 3.47 -8.10
N ALA A 342 -23.48 4.77 -8.00
CA ALA A 342 -23.69 5.72 -9.10
C ALA A 342 -22.63 5.59 -10.21
N TYR A 343 -21.47 5.01 -9.89
CA TYR A 343 -20.41 4.67 -10.85
C TYR A 343 -19.68 3.41 -10.37
N TYR A 344 -18.94 2.77 -11.28
CA TYR A 344 -18.23 1.53 -10.99
C TYR A 344 -16.88 1.79 -10.32
N LEU A 345 -16.90 2.17 -9.03
CA LEU A 345 -15.71 2.09 -8.18
C LEU A 345 -15.14 0.66 -8.16
N HIS A 346 -16.02 -0.32 -8.28
CA HIS A 346 -15.75 -1.69 -8.72
C HIS A 346 -16.81 -2.07 -9.74
N GLY A 347 -16.41 -2.59 -10.90
CA GLY A 347 -17.32 -3.09 -11.93
C GLY A 347 -17.06 -4.56 -12.23
N TYR A 348 -18.10 -5.40 -12.07
CA TYR A 348 -17.99 -6.83 -12.36
C TYR A 348 -17.73 -7.08 -13.85
N TRP A 349 -16.56 -7.63 -14.18
CA TRP A 349 -16.12 -7.79 -15.57
C TRP A 349 -17.12 -8.55 -16.45
N GLY A 350 -17.80 -9.56 -15.91
CA GLY A 350 -18.70 -10.44 -16.66
C GLY A 350 -19.91 -9.76 -17.31
N ILE A 351 -20.29 -8.55 -16.86
CA ILE A 351 -21.37 -7.75 -17.45
C ILE A 351 -20.86 -6.54 -18.24
N LEU A 352 -19.55 -6.27 -18.22
CA LEU A 352 -18.95 -5.07 -18.80
C LEU A 352 -18.18 -5.36 -20.09
N VAL A 353 -17.32 -6.38 -20.09
CA VAL A 353 -16.29 -6.56 -21.12
C VAL A 353 -16.83 -6.86 -22.52
N ASP A 354 -18.05 -7.40 -22.58
CA ASP A 354 -18.75 -7.71 -23.84
C ASP A 354 -19.49 -6.47 -24.40
N ARG A 355 -19.57 -5.37 -23.64
CA ARG A 355 -20.20 -4.10 -24.04
C ARG A 355 -19.21 -3.02 -24.47
N TYR A 356 -17.90 -3.27 -24.46
CA TYR A 356 -16.92 -2.22 -24.77
C TYR A 356 -17.06 -1.61 -26.16
N GLU A 357 -17.36 -2.41 -27.19
CA GLU A 357 -17.63 -1.87 -28.52
C GLU A 357 -18.89 -0.99 -28.54
N GLU A 358 -19.97 -1.41 -27.86
CA GLU A 358 -21.18 -0.58 -27.67
C GLU A 358 -20.83 0.74 -26.97
N MET A 359 -19.93 0.72 -25.99
CA MET A 359 -19.50 1.91 -25.26
C MET A 359 -18.71 2.87 -26.12
N ILE A 360 -17.79 2.36 -26.97
CA ILE A 360 -17.01 3.15 -27.92
C ILE A 360 -17.92 3.82 -28.95
N ASP A 361 -18.95 3.13 -29.42
CA ASP A 361 -19.82 3.63 -30.48
C ASP A 361 -20.83 4.68 -29.98
N ASN A 362 -21.29 4.57 -28.72
CA ASN A 362 -22.42 5.36 -28.21
C ASN A 362 -22.06 6.38 -27.11
N TYR A 363 -20.91 6.26 -26.47
CA TYR A 363 -20.54 7.07 -25.30
C TYR A 363 -19.10 7.59 -25.39
N HIS A 364 -18.62 8.17 -24.30
CA HIS A 364 -17.26 8.68 -24.16
C HIS A 364 -16.73 8.49 -22.73
N PRO A 365 -15.40 8.49 -22.52
CA PRO A 365 -14.80 8.52 -21.18
C PRO A 365 -15.22 9.72 -20.34
N GLY A 366 -15.18 9.59 -19.02
CA GLY A 366 -15.55 10.60 -18.03
C GLY A 366 -16.88 10.36 -17.32
N LEU A 367 -17.55 9.23 -17.60
CA LEU A 367 -18.86 8.89 -17.04
C LEU A 367 -18.76 7.95 -15.83
N GLY A 368 -17.77 7.07 -15.81
CA GLY A 368 -17.48 6.14 -14.71
C GLY A 368 -18.49 5.00 -14.49
N ASP A 369 -19.64 4.98 -15.18
CA ASP A 369 -20.78 4.08 -14.94
C ASP A 369 -21.02 3.04 -16.07
N HIS A 370 -22.24 2.53 -16.20
CA HIS A 370 -22.65 1.58 -17.25
C HIS A 370 -22.45 2.04 -18.70
N ARG A 371 -22.20 3.34 -18.92
CA ARG A 371 -21.88 3.92 -20.23
C ARG A 371 -20.38 3.91 -20.51
N TRP A 372 -19.57 4.01 -19.46
CA TRP A 372 -18.11 3.91 -19.52
C TRP A 372 -17.56 3.62 -18.12
N PRO A 373 -17.25 2.36 -17.76
CA PRO A 373 -16.97 1.99 -16.37
C PRO A 373 -15.63 2.55 -15.89
N LEU A 374 -15.58 3.09 -14.66
CA LEU A 374 -14.31 3.50 -14.05
C LEU A 374 -13.38 2.31 -13.85
N VAL A 375 -13.86 1.26 -13.18
CA VAL A 375 -13.10 0.05 -12.90
C VAL A 375 -13.76 -1.17 -13.53
N THR A 376 -12.99 -1.95 -14.28
CA THR A 376 -13.33 -3.33 -14.62
C THR A 376 -12.50 -4.28 -13.75
N HIS A 377 -13.18 -5.06 -12.91
CA HIS A 377 -12.56 -5.95 -11.92
C HIS A 377 -12.80 -7.42 -12.28
N PHE A 378 -11.72 -8.16 -12.52
CA PHE A 378 -11.70 -9.56 -12.96
C PHE A 378 -11.83 -10.58 -11.81
N VAL A 379 -12.76 -10.32 -10.89
CA VAL A 379 -13.07 -11.22 -9.77
C VAL A 379 -13.28 -12.65 -10.26
N GLY A 380 -12.66 -13.60 -9.57
CA GLY A 380 -12.72 -15.03 -9.88
C GLY A 380 -11.78 -15.50 -11.01
N CYS A 381 -11.12 -14.61 -11.76
CA CYS A 381 -10.22 -15.02 -12.85
C CYS A 381 -8.88 -15.58 -12.37
N LYS A 382 -8.34 -15.04 -11.26
CA LYS A 382 -7.07 -15.46 -10.62
C LYS A 382 -5.94 -15.77 -11.61
N PRO A 383 -5.52 -14.81 -12.47
CA PRO A 383 -4.58 -15.06 -13.57
C PRO A 383 -3.20 -15.56 -13.10
N CYS A 384 -2.82 -15.27 -11.86
CA CYS A 384 -1.56 -15.68 -11.25
C CYS A 384 -1.59 -17.09 -10.63
N GLY A 385 -2.79 -17.58 -10.25
CA GLY A 385 -2.98 -18.90 -9.63
C GLY A 385 -3.44 -19.96 -10.62
N LYS A 386 -3.74 -21.16 -10.12
CA LYS A 386 -4.22 -22.30 -10.94
C LYS A 386 -5.74 -22.50 -10.94
N PHE A 387 -6.46 -22.03 -9.92
CA PHE A 387 -7.88 -22.36 -9.71
C PHE A 387 -8.78 -21.13 -9.70
N GLY A 388 -9.10 -20.61 -10.90
CA GLY A 388 -10.12 -19.58 -11.10
C GLY A 388 -11.53 -20.16 -11.25
N ASP A 389 -12.54 -19.33 -10.99
CA ASP A 389 -13.97 -19.67 -11.12
C ASP A 389 -14.46 -19.61 -12.58
N TYR A 390 -13.64 -19.04 -13.46
CA TYR A 390 -13.92 -18.85 -14.88
C TYR A 390 -12.85 -19.48 -15.78
N PRO A 391 -13.18 -19.82 -17.04
CA PRO A 391 -12.19 -20.31 -17.99
C PRO A 391 -11.05 -19.30 -18.18
N VAL A 392 -9.81 -19.74 -17.92
CA VAL A 392 -8.61 -18.90 -17.98
C VAL A 392 -8.50 -18.19 -19.33
N GLU A 393 -8.77 -18.89 -20.44
CA GLU A 393 -8.71 -18.30 -21.78
C GLU A 393 -9.66 -17.09 -21.94
N ARG A 394 -10.89 -17.18 -21.44
CA ARG A 394 -11.85 -16.05 -21.47
C ARG A 394 -11.35 -14.91 -20.61
N CYS A 395 -10.88 -15.20 -19.39
CA CYS A 395 -10.33 -14.20 -18.49
C CYS A 395 -9.18 -13.43 -19.14
N LEU A 396 -8.15 -14.13 -19.62
CA LEU A 396 -6.97 -13.51 -20.22
C LEU A 396 -7.34 -12.67 -21.46
N LYS A 397 -8.19 -13.20 -22.35
CA LYS A 397 -8.67 -12.48 -23.54
C LYS A 397 -9.44 -11.20 -23.16
N GLN A 398 -10.25 -11.25 -22.11
CA GLN A 398 -11.05 -10.09 -21.70
C GLN A 398 -10.22 -9.09 -20.88
N MET A 399 -9.21 -9.54 -20.15
CA MET A 399 -8.19 -8.66 -19.54
C MET A 399 -7.39 -7.92 -20.61
N ASP A 400 -7.04 -8.58 -21.71
CA ASP A 400 -6.42 -7.91 -22.86
C ASP A 400 -7.31 -6.81 -23.44
N ARG A 401 -8.61 -7.09 -23.57
CA ARG A 401 -9.60 -6.11 -24.04
C ARG A 401 -9.76 -4.94 -23.08
N ALA A 402 -9.89 -5.19 -21.79
CA ALA A 402 -10.00 -4.13 -20.77
C ALA A 402 -8.72 -3.27 -20.71
N PHE A 403 -7.54 -3.89 -20.80
CA PHE A 403 -6.28 -3.17 -20.92
C PHE A 403 -6.28 -2.25 -22.14
N ASN A 404 -6.59 -2.77 -23.33
CA ASN A 404 -6.57 -1.97 -24.55
C ASN A 404 -7.68 -0.89 -24.56
N PHE A 405 -8.82 -1.14 -23.89
CA PHE A 405 -9.90 -0.17 -23.74
C PHE A 405 -9.44 1.05 -22.93
N GLY A 406 -8.74 0.83 -21.81
CA GLY A 406 -8.07 1.89 -21.04
C GLY A 406 -6.88 2.52 -21.77
N ASP A 407 -5.99 1.69 -22.34
CA ASP A 407 -4.74 2.13 -22.99
C ASP A 407 -5.01 2.95 -24.26
N ASN A 408 -6.12 2.71 -24.96
CA ASN A 408 -6.56 3.56 -26.07
C ASN A 408 -6.71 5.03 -25.66
N GLN A 409 -7.27 5.31 -24.48
CA GLN A 409 -7.46 6.67 -23.98
C GLN A 409 -6.11 7.34 -23.69
N ILE A 410 -5.10 6.54 -23.31
CA ILE A 410 -3.73 7.02 -23.11
C ILE A 410 -3.03 7.27 -24.46
N LEU A 411 -3.11 6.32 -25.39
CA LEU A 411 -2.45 6.40 -26.70
C LEU A 411 -3.01 7.52 -27.58
N GLN A 412 -4.30 7.83 -27.46
CA GLN A 412 -4.97 8.89 -28.24
C GLN A 412 -4.35 10.27 -27.98
N MET A 413 -3.90 10.54 -26.75
CA MET A 413 -3.14 11.75 -26.43
C MET A 413 -1.91 11.92 -27.35
N TYR A 414 -1.26 10.81 -27.70
CA TYR A 414 -0.04 10.76 -28.50
C TYR A 414 -0.28 10.43 -29.98
N GLY A 415 -1.54 10.38 -30.44
CA GLY A 415 -1.87 10.16 -31.84
C GLY A 415 -1.89 8.70 -32.28
N PHE A 416 -2.08 7.77 -31.34
CA PHE A 416 -2.20 6.34 -31.62
C PHE A 416 -3.47 5.72 -31.02
N THR A 417 -3.83 4.55 -31.53
CA THR A 417 -4.85 3.66 -30.94
C THR A 417 -4.50 2.21 -31.27
N HIS A 418 -4.94 1.26 -30.45
CA HIS A 418 -4.92 -0.16 -30.80
C HIS A 418 -5.72 -0.42 -32.08
N LYS A 419 -5.26 -1.38 -32.90
CA LYS A 419 -5.96 -1.76 -34.14
C LYS A 419 -7.37 -2.30 -33.86
N SER A 420 -7.54 -3.00 -32.75
CA SER A 420 -8.81 -3.44 -32.17
C SER A 420 -8.57 -3.74 -30.68
N LEU A 421 -9.63 -3.88 -29.88
CA LEU A 421 -9.49 -4.22 -28.45
C LEU A 421 -8.81 -5.58 -28.21
N ALA A 422 -8.75 -6.46 -29.20
CA ALA A 422 -8.05 -7.75 -29.11
C ALA A 422 -6.59 -7.68 -29.61
N SER A 423 -6.14 -6.55 -30.15
CA SER A 423 -4.83 -6.45 -30.80
C SER A 423 -3.82 -5.65 -29.98
N ARG A 424 -2.66 -6.24 -29.72
CA ARG A 424 -1.50 -5.53 -29.16
C ARG A 424 -0.89 -4.49 -30.12
N LYS A 425 -1.23 -4.54 -31.42
CA LYS A 425 -0.66 -3.63 -32.43
C LYS A 425 -1.42 -2.31 -32.39
N VAL A 426 -0.68 -1.21 -32.52
CA VAL A 426 -1.25 0.15 -32.63
C VAL A 426 -1.25 0.64 -34.08
N LYS A 427 -2.08 1.64 -34.36
CA LYS A 427 -2.13 2.42 -35.60
C LYS A 427 -2.18 3.90 -35.26
N ARG A 428 -1.68 4.74 -36.17
CA ARG A 428 -1.79 6.19 -36.05
C ARG A 428 -3.25 6.62 -36.25
N VAL A 429 -3.71 7.61 -35.49
CA VAL A 429 -5.03 8.24 -35.68
C VAL A 429 -4.94 9.59 -36.38
N ARG A 430 -3.73 10.16 -36.49
CA ARG A 430 -3.44 11.42 -37.18
C ARG A 430 -2.04 11.41 -37.80
N ASN A 431 -1.82 12.27 -38.78
CA ASN A 431 -0.48 12.52 -39.34
C ASN A 431 0.37 13.32 -38.35
N ASP A 432 1.69 13.17 -38.46
CA ASP A 432 2.62 14.00 -37.72
C ASP A 432 2.52 15.47 -38.20
N THR A 433 2.73 16.40 -37.27
CA THR A 433 2.67 17.84 -37.53
C THR A 433 3.95 18.50 -37.03
N SER A 434 4.40 19.55 -37.72
CA SER A 434 5.47 20.43 -37.23
C SER A 434 5.02 21.34 -36.08
N ASN A 435 3.72 21.41 -35.80
CA ASN A 435 3.13 22.25 -34.75
C ASN A 435 2.41 21.38 -33.68
N PRO A 436 3.15 20.55 -32.92
CA PRO A 436 2.53 19.59 -32.00
C PRO A 436 1.72 20.23 -30.86
N LEU A 437 2.03 21.47 -30.47
CA LEU A 437 1.33 22.19 -29.40
C LEU A 437 -0.04 22.76 -29.83
N GLU A 438 -0.31 22.84 -31.13
CA GLU A 438 -1.63 23.23 -31.65
C GLU A 438 -2.63 22.07 -31.58
N VAL A 439 -2.13 20.83 -31.47
CA VAL A 439 -2.94 19.63 -31.33
C VAL A 439 -3.31 19.42 -29.87
N LYS A 440 -4.58 19.70 -29.55
CA LYS A 440 -5.16 19.36 -28.24
C LYS A 440 -5.64 17.92 -28.28
N ASP A 441 -5.40 17.19 -27.20
CA ASP A 441 -6.01 15.88 -27.01
C ASP A 441 -7.50 16.04 -26.66
N GLU A 442 -8.33 15.12 -27.15
CA GLU A 442 -9.81 15.26 -27.11
C GLU A 442 -10.36 15.31 -25.69
N LEU A 443 -9.70 14.62 -24.74
CA LEU A 443 -10.14 14.49 -23.36
C LEU A 443 -9.47 15.50 -22.41
N GLY A 444 -8.51 16.29 -22.89
CA GLY A 444 -7.76 17.25 -22.07
C GLY A 444 -6.87 16.62 -20.99
N LEU A 445 -6.42 15.39 -21.20
CA LEU A 445 -5.61 14.57 -20.29
C LEU A 445 -4.11 14.81 -20.41
N LEU A 446 -3.59 15.48 -21.45
CA LEU A 446 -2.17 15.85 -21.48
C LEU A 446 -1.81 16.86 -20.38
N HIS A 447 -2.73 17.80 -20.09
CA HIS A 447 -2.54 18.87 -19.11
C HIS A 447 -3.83 19.07 -18.28
N PRO A 448 -4.27 18.06 -17.51
CA PRO A 448 -5.56 18.12 -16.86
C PRO A 448 -5.53 19.03 -15.64
N ALA A 449 -6.68 19.63 -15.31
CA ALA A 449 -6.84 20.48 -14.13
C ALA A 449 -6.44 19.75 -12.82
N PHE A 450 -6.55 18.42 -12.80
CA PHE A 450 -6.16 17.56 -11.68
C PHE A 450 -4.69 17.72 -11.28
N LYS A 451 -3.80 18.10 -12.20
CA LYS A 451 -2.36 18.26 -11.97
C LYS A 451 -1.91 19.71 -11.87
N ALA A 452 -2.84 20.65 -11.93
CA ALA A 452 -2.50 22.07 -11.88
C ALA A 452 -1.88 22.41 -10.52
N VAL A 453 -0.54 22.50 -10.48
CA VAL A 453 0.18 23.10 -9.37
C VAL A 453 -0.07 24.60 -9.44
N LYS A 454 -0.84 25.14 -8.49
CA LYS A 454 -0.90 26.60 -8.31
C LYS A 454 0.50 27.04 -7.90
N VAL A 455 1.26 27.56 -8.86
CA VAL A 455 2.45 28.38 -8.55
C VAL A 455 1.91 29.60 -7.82
N SER A 456 2.14 29.69 -6.52
CA SER A 456 1.90 30.94 -5.80
C SER A 456 2.74 32.01 -6.50
N SER A 457 2.07 32.94 -7.17
CA SER A 457 2.71 34.16 -7.61
C SER A 457 3.16 34.87 -6.34
N SER A 458 4.46 34.83 -6.06
CA SER A 458 5.08 35.72 -5.10
C SER A 458 4.88 37.12 -5.64
N SER A 459 3.88 37.81 -5.07
CA SER A 459 3.64 39.22 -5.31
C SER A 459 4.91 39.99 -4.94
N SER A 460 5.67 40.39 -5.94
CA SER A 460 6.65 41.45 -5.82
C SER A 460 5.89 42.72 -5.45
N SER A 461 5.81 42.98 -4.14
CA SER A 461 5.51 44.30 -3.61
C SER A 461 6.76 45.14 -3.81
N SER A 462 6.87 45.77 -4.97
CA SER A 462 7.79 46.88 -5.19
C SER A 462 7.31 48.03 -4.32
N SER A 463 8.10 48.34 -3.29
CA SER A 463 8.05 49.61 -2.56
C SER A 463 8.79 50.68 -3.36
#